data_AF-A0A8J2PXI3-F1
#
_entry.id   AF-A0A8J2PXI3-F1
#
_cell.length_a   1.000
_cell.length_b   1.000
_cell.length_c   1.000
_cell.angle_alpha   90.00
_cell.angle_beta   90.00
_cell.angle_gamma   90.00
#
_symmetry.space_group_name_H-M   'P 1'
#
loop_
_entity.id
_entity.type
_entity.pdbx_description
1 polymer ?
#
loop_
_entity_poly.entity_id
_entity_poly.type
_entity_poly.pdbx_seq_one_letter_code
_entity_poly.pdbx_strand_id
1 'polypeptide(L)'
;MPPGGTKEMLKTDLRRCLKEATILSTMTVPTALELLHAFLEEGHSVTMDPTFPKKPPNAFSIFMRKAGHSRFSSNVGAFWNNESNAADKAEARKEALQLMEKYLSNLHAYKEAHQELTLAHLNYVDNAISIAQKAISKSKGIKANNSRKSIKKKEPKTAFDLFAISMANKYVDLEPEKREKRLRKKFDKLSEGEREIYDNLAAAL
;
A
#
# COMPACT_ATOMS: atom_id res chain seq x y z
N MET A 1 -31.28 24.92 -19.99
CA MET A 1 -31.48 24.67 -18.55
C MET A 1 -32.88 24.09 -18.38
N PRO A 2 -33.07 22.98 -17.65
CA PRO A 2 -34.41 22.43 -17.46
C PRO A 2 -35.23 23.38 -16.57
N PRO A 3 -36.58 23.42 -16.74
CA PRO A 3 -37.44 24.39 -16.07
C PRO A 3 -37.43 24.16 -14.57
N GLY A 4 -37.21 25.26 -13.83
CA GLY A 4 -37.07 25.25 -12.38
C GLY A 4 -38.29 24.62 -11.70
N GLY A 5 -38.02 23.60 -10.86
CA GLY A 5 -39.02 22.98 -10.01
C GLY A 5 -39.72 24.03 -9.14
N THR A 6 -41.04 23.94 -9.06
CA THR A 6 -41.85 24.86 -8.26
C THR A 6 -41.38 24.85 -6.80
N LYS A 7 -41.55 25.99 -6.10
CA LYS A 7 -41.11 26.18 -4.70
C LYS A 7 -41.61 25.08 -3.75
N GLU A 8 -42.73 24.45 -4.07
CA GLU A 8 -43.31 23.32 -3.35
C GLU A 8 -42.61 21.98 -3.64
N MET A 9 -42.10 21.74 -4.86
CA MET A 9 -41.21 20.59 -5.14
C MET A 9 -39.92 20.70 -4.32
N LEU A 10 -39.30 21.89 -4.29
CA LEU A 10 -38.06 22.11 -3.54
C LEU A 10 -38.25 21.88 -2.03
N LYS A 11 -39.38 22.31 -1.45
CA LYS A 11 -39.71 22.02 -0.05
C LYS A 11 -39.89 20.52 0.20
N THR A 12 -40.53 19.82 -0.74
CA THR A 12 -40.80 18.39 -0.61
C THR A 12 -39.50 17.58 -0.70
N ASP A 13 -38.63 17.92 -1.64
CA ASP A 13 -37.30 17.33 -1.77
C ASP A 13 -36.42 17.64 -0.55
N LEU A 14 -36.42 18.88 -0.05
CA LEU A 14 -35.68 19.26 1.16
C LEU A 14 -36.16 18.45 2.37
N ARG A 15 -37.48 18.31 2.57
CA ARG A 15 -38.04 17.51 3.66
C ARG A 15 -37.68 16.03 3.52
N ARG A 16 -37.72 15.48 2.30
CA ARG A 16 -37.30 14.09 2.04
C ARG A 16 -35.82 13.90 2.36
N CYS A 17 -34.95 14.75 1.81
CA CYS A 17 -33.51 14.64 2.03
C CYS A 17 -33.13 14.87 3.50
N LEU A 18 -33.80 15.80 4.20
CA LEU A 18 -33.58 16.00 5.64
C LEU A 18 -34.05 14.78 6.43
N LYS A 19 -35.19 14.18 6.07
CA LYS A 19 -35.69 12.94 6.69
C LYS A 19 -34.73 11.79 6.44
N GLU A 20 -34.26 11.59 5.21
CA GLU A 20 -33.25 10.58 4.88
C GLU A 20 -31.93 10.80 5.63
N ALA A 21 -31.48 12.05 5.75
CA ALA A 21 -30.26 12.41 6.48
C ALA A 21 -30.39 12.32 8.01
N THR A 22 -31.61 12.36 8.54
CA THR A 22 -31.90 12.29 9.99
C THR A 22 -32.49 10.96 10.44
N ILE A 23 -32.81 10.06 9.51
CA ILE A 23 -33.03 8.64 9.82
C ILE A 23 -31.69 8.12 10.35
N LEU A 24 -31.61 7.97 11.67
CA LEU A 24 -30.58 7.14 12.27
C LEU A 24 -30.71 5.77 11.62
N SER A 25 -29.64 5.32 10.96
CA SER A 25 -29.56 3.96 10.46
C SER A 25 -29.74 3.02 11.65
N THR A 26 -30.94 2.46 11.79
CA THR A 26 -31.28 1.54 12.88
C THR A 26 -30.70 0.19 12.52
N MET A 27 -29.46 -0.03 12.94
CA MET A 27 -28.83 -1.34 12.86
C MET A 27 -29.47 -2.25 13.91
N THR A 28 -29.92 -3.44 13.48
CA THR A 28 -30.42 -4.43 14.44
C THR A 28 -29.27 -4.97 15.28
N VAL A 29 -29.54 -5.33 16.53
CA VAL A 29 -28.52 -5.91 17.43
C VAL A 29 -27.84 -7.15 16.82
N PRO A 30 -28.55 -8.07 16.14
CA PRO A 30 -27.90 -9.20 15.44
C PRO A 30 -26.90 -8.75 14.38
N THR A 31 -27.27 -7.81 13.51
CA THR A 31 -26.36 -7.26 12.49
C THR A 31 -25.15 -6.57 13.13
N ALA A 32 -25.35 -5.88 14.24
CA ALA A 32 -24.26 -5.26 15.00
C ALA A 32 -23.28 -6.32 15.54
N LEU A 33 -23.81 -7.41 16.09
CA LEU A 33 -23.00 -8.51 16.62
C LEU A 33 -22.22 -9.22 15.51
N GLU A 34 -22.83 -9.46 14.35
CA GLU A 34 -22.15 -10.05 13.18
C GLU A 34 -21.00 -9.17 12.70
N LEU A 35 -21.22 -7.84 12.58
CA LEU A 35 -20.18 -6.90 12.17
C LEU A 35 -19.05 -6.80 13.20
N LEU A 36 -19.38 -6.80 14.49
CA LEU A 36 -18.38 -6.80 15.56
C LEU A 36 -17.57 -8.09 15.55
N HIS A 37 -18.22 -9.23 15.37
CA HIS A 37 -17.53 -10.52 15.28
C HIS A 37 -16.59 -10.57 14.08
N ALA A 38 -17.09 -10.19 12.89
CA ALA A 38 -16.29 -10.11 11.68
C ALA A 38 -15.08 -9.17 11.86
N PHE A 39 -15.28 -8.03 12.52
CA PHE A 39 -14.18 -7.10 12.83
C PHE A 39 -13.17 -7.70 13.81
N LEU A 40 -13.61 -8.38 14.88
CA LEU A 40 -12.72 -9.00 15.86
C LEU A 40 -11.93 -10.18 15.29
N GLU A 41 -12.47 -10.86 14.26
CA GLU A 41 -11.73 -11.87 13.50
C GLU A 41 -10.63 -11.27 12.62
N GLU A 42 -10.74 -9.99 12.23
CA GLU A 42 -9.69 -9.35 11.45
C GLU A 42 -8.41 -9.19 12.26
N GLY A 43 -7.27 -9.49 11.64
CA GLY A 43 -5.95 -9.37 12.27
C GLY A 43 -5.65 -7.97 12.84
N HIS A 44 -6.20 -6.91 12.26
CA HIS A 44 -5.97 -5.52 12.69
C HIS A 44 -6.68 -5.15 14.00
N SER A 45 -7.73 -5.88 14.39
CA SER A 45 -8.48 -5.61 15.62
C SER A 45 -7.63 -5.73 16.89
N VAL A 46 -6.52 -6.47 16.83
CA VAL A 46 -5.51 -6.54 17.91
C VAL A 46 -4.99 -5.16 18.32
N THR A 47 -5.05 -4.16 17.43
CA THR A 47 -4.64 -2.79 17.73
C THR A 47 -5.61 -2.03 18.65
N MET A 48 -6.81 -2.58 18.86
CA MET A 48 -7.80 -2.06 19.81
C MET A 48 -7.47 -2.46 21.26
N ASP A 49 -6.64 -3.47 21.47
CA ASP A 49 -6.18 -3.85 22.79
C ASP A 49 -5.36 -2.68 23.41
N PRO A 50 -5.73 -2.19 24.60
CA PRO A 50 -5.00 -1.12 25.29
C PRO A 50 -3.52 -1.44 25.54
N THR A 51 -3.18 -2.72 25.64
CA THR A 51 -1.81 -3.20 25.86
C THR A 51 -1.01 -3.35 24.57
N PHE A 52 -1.64 -3.21 23.41
CA PHE A 52 -0.97 -3.34 22.12
C PHE A 52 0.08 -2.24 21.92
N PRO A 53 1.32 -2.60 21.53
CA PRO A 53 2.38 -1.61 21.32
C PRO A 53 2.01 -0.63 20.20
N LYS A 54 2.15 0.68 20.45
CA LYS A 54 1.91 1.70 19.42
C LYS A 54 3.18 1.98 18.62
N LYS A 55 3.02 2.14 17.32
CA LYS A 55 4.13 2.44 16.40
C LYS A 55 4.82 3.76 16.80
N PRO A 56 6.16 3.78 16.96
CA PRO A 56 6.88 4.97 17.37
C PRO A 56 6.95 6.02 16.25
N PRO A 57 7.15 7.31 16.61
CA PRO A 57 7.34 8.38 15.64
C PRO A 57 8.64 8.19 14.84
N ASN A 58 8.60 8.59 13.56
CA ASN A 58 9.79 8.56 12.70
C ASN A 58 10.79 9.68 13.08
N ALA A 59 12.06 9.54 12.68
CA ALA A 59 13.14 10.50 12.93
C ALA A 59 12.76 11.94 12.56
N PHE A 60 12.06 12.12 11.43
CA PHE A 60 11.53 13.42 11.04
C PHE A 60 10.53 13.99 12.06
N SER A 61 9.56 13.18 12.50
CA SER A 61 8.57 13.60 13.48
C SER A 61 9.19 13.92 14.85
N ILE A 62 10.27 13.23 15.23
CA ILE A 62 11.04 13.51 16.46
C ILE A 62 11.77 14.83 16.32
N PHE A 63 12.50 15.03 15.22
CA PHE A 63 13.23 16.26 14.93
C PHE A 63 12.30 17.48 14.90
N MET A 64 11.17 17.39 14.21
CA MET A 64 10.19 18.47 14.13
C MET A 64 9.61 18.82 15.51
N ARG A 65 9.37 17.82 16.35
CA ARG A 65 8.92 18.02 17.74
C ARG A 65 9.98 18.72 18.57
N LYS A 66 11.25 18.31 18.47
CA LYS A 66 12.38 18.95 19.17
C LYS A 66 12.58 20.40 18.71
N ALA A 67 12.33 20.67 17.43
CA ALA A 67 12.39 22.02 16.85
C ALA A 67 11.17 22.92 17.18
N GLY A 68 10.19 22.43 17.94
CA GLY A 68 8.99 23.21 18.30
C GLY A 68 8.02 23.45 17.14
N HIS A 69 8.18 22.73 16.03
CA HIS A 69 7.39 22.92 14.83
C HIS A 69 6.29 21.85 14.73
N SER A 70 5.07 22.31 14.39
CA SER A 70 3.95 21.42 14.10
C SER A 70 4.12 20.77 12.72
N ARG A 71 3.54 19.58 12.50
CA ARG A 71 3.53 18.93 11.17
C ARG A 71 2.85 19.78 10.09
N PHE A 72 2.06 20.78 10.50
CA PHE A 72 1.35 21.70 9.62
C PHE A 72 2.08 23.03 9.41
N SER A 73 3.28 23.23 9.98
CA SER A 73 4.00 24.47 9.72
C SER A 73 4.48 24.52 8.27
N SER A 74 4.47 25.71 7.66
CA SER A 74 5.19 25.94 6.40
C SER A 74 6.69 25.80 6.65
N ASN A 75 7.46 25.30 5.68
CA ASN A 75 8.94 25.17 5.69
C ASN A 75 9.56 24.00 6.46
N VAL A 76 8.77 23.04 6.92
CA VAL A 76 9.21 21.80 7.62
C VAL A 76 10.25 21.00 6.79
N GLY A 77 10.03 20.89 5.48
CA GLY A 77 10.93 20.20 4.56
C GLY A 77 12.28 20.92 4.38
N ALA A 78 12.26 22.25 4.30
CA ALA A 78 13.48 23.05 4.21
C ALA A 78 14.30 22.94 5.51
N PHE A 79 13.64 22.96 6.66
CA PHE A 79 14.29 22.82 7.96
C PHE A 79 14.93 21.43 8.15
N TRP A 80 14.29 20.37 7.66
CA TRP A 80 14.88 19.03 7.62
C TRP A 80 15.98 18.87 6.57
N ASN A 81 16.01 19.68 5.52
CA ASN A 81 17.07 19.59 4.49
C ASN A 81 18.27 20.50 4.77
N ASN A 82 18.15 21.46 5.69
CA ASN A 82 19.23 22.36 6.06
C ASN A 82 20.45 21.62 6.64
N GLU A 83 21.64 21.86 6.09
CA GLU A 83 22.90 21.21 6.50
C GLU A 83 23.32 21.57 7.93
N SER A 84 22.97 22.77 8.41
CA SER A 84 23.27 23.19 9.80
C SER A 84 22.63 22.28 10.86
N ASN A 85 21.52 21.62 10.53
CA ASN A 85 20.78 20.74 11.43
C ASN A 85 21.28 19.27 11.36
N ALA A 86 22.43 19.00 10.75
CA ALA A 86 22.91 17.63 10.54
C ALA A 86 23.10 16.85 11.86
N ALA A 87 23.59 17.51 12.91
CA ALA A 87 23.76 16.91 14.23
C ALA A 87 22.41 16.49 14.85
N ASP A 88 21.44 17.40 14.86
CA ASP A 88 20.09 17.15 15.39
C ASP A 88 19.34 16.07 14.60
N LYS A 89 19.56 16.00 13.28
CA LYS A 89 19.04 14.91 12.44
C LYS A 89 19.66 13.57 12.80
N ALA A 90 20.97 13.54 13.06
CA ALA A 90 21.65 12.31 13.47
C ALA A 90 21.15 11.83 14.84
N GLU A 91 20.96 12.74 15.77
CA GLU A 91 20.39 12.44 17.09
C GLU A 91 18.95 11.93 16.97
N ALA A 92 18.09 12.62 16.19
CA ALA A 92 16.72 12.20 15.96
C ALA A 92 16.62 10.84 15.24
N ARG A 93 17.57 10.51 14.36
CA ARG A 93 17.68 9.18 13.73
C ARG A 93 18.08 8.11 14.75
N LYS A 94 19.02 8.41 15.64
CA LYS A 94 19.44 7.50 16.72
C LYS A 94 18.29 7.24 17.69
N GLU A 95 17.58 8.28 18.10
CA GLU A 95 16.40 8.16 18.97
C GLU A 95 15.27 7.38 18.30
N ALA A 96 14.98 7.65 17.03
CA ALA A 96 13.98 6.88 16.28
C ALA A 96 14.34 5.39 16.21
N LEU A 97 15.62 5.08 16.02
CA LEU A 97 16.11 3.70 15.98
C LEU A 97 15.92 3.03 17.34
N GLN A 98 16.31 3.68 18.44
CA GLN A 98 16.14 3.14 19.80
C GLN A 98 14.66 2.91 20.15
N LEU A 99 13.78 3.85 19.79
CA LEU A 99 12.34 3.70 19.98
C LEU A 99 11.78 2.53 19.15
N MET A 100 12.29 2.33 17.93
CA MET A 100 11.89 1.22 17.08
C MET A 100 12.37 -0.13 17.61
N GLU A 101 13.58 -0.20 18.17
CA GLU A 101 14.08 -1.40 18.85
C GLU A 101 13.25 -1.74 20.08
N LYS A 102 12.93 -0.74 20.91
CA LYS A 102 12.03 -0.93 22.07
C LYS A 102 10.64 -1.38 21.63
N TYR A 103 10.10 -0.80 20.57
CA TYR A 103 8.83 -1.21 19.98
C TYR A 103 8.85 -2.67 19.52
N LEU A 104 9.94 -3.10 18.88
CA LEU A 104 10.13 -4.49 18.48
C LEU A 104 10.16 -5.43 19.69
N SER A 105 10.91 -5.10 20.74
CA SER A 105 10.92 -5.88 21.98
C SER A 105 9.53 -5.97 22.61
N ASN A 106 8.77 -4.87 22.60
CA ASN A 106 7.41 -4.84 23.10
C ASN A 106 6.44 -5.69 22.27
N LEU A 107 6.60 -5.74 20.93
CA LEU A 107 5.81 -6.62 20.07
C LEU A 107 6.08 -8.10 20.35
N HIS A 108 7.33 -8.46 20.59
CA HIS A 108 7.67 -9.82 21.01
C HIS A 108 7.08 -10.14 22.39
N ALA A 109 7.23 -9.24 23.37
CA ALA A 109 6.63 -9.43 24.69
C ALA A 109 5.10 -9.56 24.65
N TYR A 110 4.44 -8.77 23.80
CA TYR A 110 3.00 -8.84 23.58
C TYR A 110 2.59 -10.20 22.98
N LYS A 111 3.35 -10.70 21.99
CA LYS A 111 3.11 -12.02 21.39
C LYS A 111 3.26 -13.16 22.42
N GLU A 112 4.26 -13.08 23.28
CA GLU A 112 4.50 -14.09 24.32
C GLU A 112 3.45 -14.04 25.44
N ALA A 113 3.00 -12.84 25.81
CA ALA A 113 1.99 -12.65 26.86
C ALA A 113 0.58 -13.08 26.42
N HIS A 114 0.26 -12.93 25.13
CA HIS A 114 -1.07 -13.20 24.58
C HIS A 114 -1.06 -14.44 23.68
N GLN A 115 -0.84 -15.62 24.25
CA GLN A 115 -0.88 -16.88 23.50
C GLN A 115 -2.29 -17.25 22.99
N GLU A 116 -3.33 -16.56 23.47
CA GLU A 116 -4.73 -16.75 23.07
C GLU A 116 -5.11 -16.03 21.75
N LEU A 117 -4.15 -15.34 21.13
CA LEU A 117 -4.35 -14.64 19.85
C LEU A 117 -4.80 -15.60 18.75
N THR A 118 -5.81 -15.19 17.98
CA THR A 118 -6.20 -15.95 16.78
C THR A 118 -5.08 -15.97 15.75
N LEU A 119 -5.11 -16.94 14.83
CA LEU A 119 -4.13 -17.04 13.75
C LEU A 119 -4.04 -15.77 12.90
N ALA A 120 -5.16 -15.06 12.71
CA ALA A 120 -5.21 -13.78 12.01
C ALA A 120 -4.46 -12.68 12.79
N HIS A 121 -4.63 -12.61 14.11
CA HIS A 121 -3.91 -11.64 14.95
C HIS A 121 -2.42 -11.96 15.03
N LEU A 122 -2.04 -13.24 15.16
CA LEU A 122 -0.64 -13.68 15.15
C LEU A 122 0.05 -13.27 13.85
N ASN A 123 -0.59 -13.52 12.70
CA ASN A 123 -0.07 -13.11 11.40
C ASN A 123 0.10 -11.58 11.30
N TYR A 124 -0.83 -10.81 11.88
CA TYR A 124 -0.73 -9.35 11.91
C TYR A 124 0.46 -8.88 12.76
N VAL A 125 0.64 -9.46 13.95
CA VAL A 125 1.78 -9.17 14.84
C VAL A 125 3.10 -9.56 14.18
N ASP A 126 3.17 -10.73 13.54
CA ASP A 126 4.36 -11.20 12.83
C ASP A 126 4.72 -10.31 11.63
N ASN A 127 3.71 -9.85 10.89
CA ASN A 127 3.91 -8.85 9.84
C ASN A 127 4.42 -7.53 10.42
N ALA A 128 3.89 -7.07 11.55
CA ALA A 128 4.36 -5.86 12.23
C ALA A 128 5.81 -6.00 12.71
N ILE A 129 6.19 -7.16 13.26
CA ILE A 129 7.56 -7.50 13.65
C ILE A 129 8.47 -7.50 12.42
N SER A 130 8.07 -8.14 11.32
CA SER A 130 8.86 -8.17 10.07
C SER A 130 9.11 -6.77 9.51
N ILE A 131 8.09 -5.91 9.52
CA ILE A 131 8.22 -4.51 9.09
C ILE A 131 9.16 -3.75 10.02
N ALA A 132 9.04 -3.93 11.34
CA ALA A 132 9.89 -3.27 12.31
C ALA A 132 11.37 -3.70 12.18
N GLN A 133 11.63 -5.00 12.05
CA GLN A 133 12.96 -5.56 11.79
C GLN A 133 13.55 -5.00 10.50
N LYS A 134 12.79 -4.98 9.40
CA LYS A 134 13.24 -4.40 8.13
C LYS A 134 13.60 -2.92 8.24
N ALA A 135 12.82 -2.15 9.00
CA ALA A 135 13.09 -0.74 9.23
C ALA A 135 14.39 -0.52 10.03
N ILE A 136 14.60 -1.31 11.09
CA ILE A 136 15.83 -1.28 11.90
C ILE A 136 17.04 -1.67 11.05
N SER A 137 16.98 -2.78 10.32
CA SER A 137 18.07 -3.23 9.43
C SER A 137 18.44 -2.19 8.38
N LYS A 138 17.44 -1.55 7.76
CA LYS A 138 17.64 -0.45 6.81
C LYS A 138 18.31 0.76 7.48
N SER A 139 17.91 1.12 8.70
CA SER A 139 18.47 2.25 9.44
C SER A 139 19.92 2.01 9.91
N LYS A 140 20.28 0.76 10.21
CA LYS A 140 21.64 0.33 10.59
C LYS A 140 22.59 0.20 9.39
N GLY A 141 22.11 0.43 8.16
CA GLY A 141 22.91 0.26 6.95
C GLY A 141 23.26 -1.21 6.65
N ILE A 142 22.64 -2.17 7.37
CA ILE A 142 22.75 -3.58 7.04
C ILE A 142 22.01 -3.72 5.71
N LYS A 143 22.77 -3.98 4.63
CA LYS A 143 22.22 -4.32 3.32
C LYS A 143 21.41 -5.60 3.48
N ALA A 144 20.14 -5.48 3.87
CA ALA A 144 19.18 -6.53 3.64
C ALA A 144 19.22 -6.75 2.13
N ASN A 145 19.67 -7.94 1.74
CA ASN A 145 19.74 -8.42 0.38
C ASN A 145 18.30 -8.61 -0.14
N ASN A 146 17.54 -7.51 -0.17
CA ASN A 146 16.32 -7.43 -0.91
C ASN A 146 16.78 -7.44 -2.36
N SER A 147 16.68 -8.62 -2.98
CA SER A 147 16.26 -8.70 -4.37
C SER A 147 14.92 -7.95 -4.46
N ARG A 148 14.98 -6.61 -4.44
CA ARG A 148 13.98 -5.80 -5.10
C ARG A 148 13.89 -6.46 -6.45
N LYS A 149 12.73 -7.04 -6.79
CA LYS A 149 12.34 -7.20 -8.18
C LYS A 149 12.67 -5.84 -8.78
N SER A 150 13.80 -5.79 -9.46
CA SER A 150 14.13 -4.68 -10.30
C SER A 150 12.87 -4.54 -11.14
N ILE A 151 12.26 -3.37 -11.09
CA ILE A 151 11.49 -2.95 -12.23
C ILE A 151 12.54 -3.00 -13.34
N LYS A 152 12.63 -4.15 -14.01
CA LYS A 152 13.45 -4.31 -15.20
C LYS A 152 12.97 -3.14 -16.04
N LYS A 153 13.86 -2.17 -16.29
CA LYS A 153 13.66 -1.25 -17.41
C LYS A 153 13.28 -2.19 -18.55
N LYS A 154 12.03 -2.11 -19.02
CA LYS A 154 11.55 -3.01 -20.07
C LYS A 154 12.56 -2.85 -21.18
N GLU A 155 13.30 -3.92 -21.48
CA GLU A 155 14.13 -3.96 -22.68
C GLU A 155 13.22 -3.52 -23.85
N PRO A 156 13.75 -2.74 -24.80
CA PRO A 156 12.96 -2.26 -25.92
C PRO A 156 12.23 -3.47 -26.53
N LYS A 157 10.90 -3.42 -26.48
CA LYS A 157 10.08 -4.58 -26.87
C LYS A 157 10.31 -4.82 -28.34
N THR A 158 10.69 -6.04 -28.70
CA THR A 158 10.85 -6.40 -30.09
C THR A 158 9.47 -6.53 -30.77
N ALA A 159 9.43 -6.45 -32.10
CA ALA A 159 8.20 -6.67 -32.87
C ALA A 159 7.54 -8.02 -32.54
N PHE A 160 8.36 -9.04 -32.25
CA PHE A 160 7.88 -10.34 -31.81
C PHE A 160 7.23 -10.28 -30.42
N ASP A 161 7.78 -9.51 -29.48
CA ASP A 161 7.19 -9.36 -28.14
C ASP A 161 5.83 -8.67 -28.21
N LEU A 162 5.68 -7.69 -29.10
CA LEU A 162 4.41 -7.01 -29.34
C LEU A 162 3.38 -7.96 -29.96
N PHE A 163 3.79 -8.83 -30.89
CA PHE A 163 2.95 -9.88 -31.45
C PHE A 163 2.58 -10.96 -30.40
N ALA A 164 3.51 -11.34 -29.53
CA ALA A 164 3.24 -12.30 -28.46
C ALA A 164 2.23 -11.73 -27.44
N ILE A 165 2.30 -10.42 -27.17
CA ILE A 165 1.33 -9.70 -26.33
C ILE A 165 -0.04 -9.62 -27.02
N SER A 166 -0.10 -9.34 -28.33
CA SER A 166 -1.39 -9.31 -29.06
C SER A 166 -2.06 -10.69 -29.11
N MET A 167 -1.26 -11.76 -29.00
CA MET A 167 -1.71 -13.15 -28.98
C MET A 167 -1.69 -13.76 -27.55
N ALA A 168 -1.71 -12.93 -26.51
CA ALA A 168 -1.67 -13.34 -25.10
C ALA A 168 -2.86 -14.23 -24.66
N ASN A 169 -3.96 -14.24 -25.42
CA ASN A 169 -5.11 -15.12 -25.17
C ASN A 169 -5.09 -16.41 -26.01
N LYS A 170 -4.12 -16.59 -26.93
CA LYS A 170 -3.99 -17.82 -27.72
C LYS A 170 -2.94 -18.76 -27.13
N TYR A 171 -3.26 -20.06 -27.14
CA TYR A 171 -2.39 -21.13 -26.63
C TYR A 171 -2.10 -21.01 -25.12
N VAL A 172 -3.05 -20.48 -24.35
CA VAL A 172 -2.93 -20.34 -22.88
C VAL A 172 -2.83 -21.70 -22.19
N ASP A 173 -3.47 -22.73 -22.75
CA ASP A 173 -3.46 -24.10 -22.21
C ASP A 173 -2.17 -24.88 -22.54
N LEU A 174 -1.21 -24.27 -23.26
CA LEU A 174 0.07 -24.89 -23.58
C LEU A 174 1.18 -24.37 -22.66
N GLU A 175 2.08 -25.26 -22.30
CA GLU A 175 3.36 -24.93 -21.65
C GLU A 175 4.06 -23.74 -22.34
N PRO A 176 4.62 -22.79 -21.58
CA PRO A 176 5.13 -21.52 -22.09
C PRO A 176 6.17 -21.71 -23.19
N GLU A 177 7.00 -22.75 -23.09
CA GLU A 177 8.05 -23.05 -24.08
C GLU A 177 7.47 -23.57 -25.41
N LYS A 178 6.39 -24.38 -25.36
CA LYS A 178 5.70 -24.86 -26.56
C LYS A 178 4.87 -23.76 -27.21
N ARG A 179 4.31 -22.89 -26.39
CA ARG A 179 3.56 -21.70 -26.80
C ARG A 179 4.44 -20.73 -27.57
N GLU A 180 5.62 -20.40 -27.05
CA GLU A 180 6.57 -19.50 -27.70
C GLU A 180 7.01 -20.03 -29.08
N LYS A 181 7.34 -21.34 -29.18
CA LYS A 181 7.68 -21.99 -30.46
C LYS A 181 6.55 -21.90 -31.50
N ARG A 182 5.28 -21.97 -31.08
CA ARG A 182 4.12 -21.81 -31.98
C ARG A 182 3.89 -20.37 -32.39
N LEU A 183 4.05 -19.43 -31.46
CA LEU A 183 3.95 -18.00 -31.74
C LEU A 183 5.06 -17.54 -32.68
N ARG A 184 6.29 -18.04 -32.52
CA ARG A 184 7.40 -17.74 -33.43
C ARG A 184 7.12 -18.22 -34.86
N LYS A 185 6.68 -19.47 -35.01
CA LYS A 185 6.25 -20.02 -36.32
C LYS A 185 5.08 -19.26 -36.95
N LYS A 186 4.24 -18.62 -36.14
CA LYS A 186 3.13 -17.78 -36.64
C LYS A 186 3.62 -16.40 -37.04
N PHE A 187 4.53 -15.82 -36.27
CA PHE A 187 5.17 -14.55 -36.58
C PHE A 187 5.99 -14.63 -37.87
N ASP A 188 6.78 -15.70 -38.07
CA ASP A 188 7.57 -15.91 -39.28
C ASP A 188 6.70 -16.19 -40.53
N LYS A 189 5.42 -16.53 -40.33
CA LYS A 189 4.42 -16.75 -41.39
C LYS A 189 3.52 -15.54 -41.63
N LEU A 190 3.70 -14.45 -40.90
CA LEU A 190 2.97 -13.21 -41.16
C LEU A 190 3.37 -12.66 -42.53
N SER A 191 2.43 -12.02 -43.20
CA SER A 191 2.73 -11.28 -44.42
C SER A 191 3.64 -10.07 -44.12
N GLU A 192 4.40 -9.63 -45.11
CA GLU A 192 5.38 -8.54 -44.93
C GLU A 192 4.72 -7.26 -44.40
N GLY A 193 3.52 -6.93 -44.88
CA GLY A 193 2.74 -5.79 -44.37
C GLY A 193 2.23 -5.94 -42.93
N GLU A 194 1.94 -7.16 -42.46
CA GLU A 194 1.56 -7.38 -41.05
C GLU A 194 2.77 -7.32 -40.12
N ARG A 195 3.92 -7.78 -40.59
CA ARG A 195 5.19 -7.74 -39.84
C ARG A 195 5.68 -6.30 -39.67
N GLU A 196 5.57 -5.50 -40.73
CA GLU A 196 5.95 -4.09 -40.74
C GLU A 196 5.18 -3.25 -39.71
N ILE A 197 3.91 -3.60 -39.42
CA ILE A 197 3.13 -2.96 -38.34
C ILE A 197 3.81 -3.15 -36.97
N TYR A 198 4.27 -4.37 -36.67
CA TYR A 198 4.93 -4.67 -35.40
C TYR A 198 6.35 -4.11 -35.34
N ASP A 199 7.07 -4.07 -36.46
CA ASP A 199 8.39 -3.45 -36.57
C ASP A 199 8.31 -1.92 -36.36
N ASN A 200 7.32 -1.26 -36.95
CA ASN A 200 7.07 0.18 -36.74
C ASN A 200 6.66 0.49 -35.30
N LEU A 201 5.83 -0.36 -34.67
CA LEU A 201 5.46 -0.22 -33.26
C LEU A 201 6.64 -0.44 -32.31
N ALA A 202 7.55 -1.36 -32.65
CA ALA A 202 8.77 -1.59 -31.88
C ALA A 202 9.78 -0.44 -32.03
N ALA A 203 9.89 0.15 -33.21
CA ALA A 203 10.77 1.30 -33.49
C ALA A 203 10.27 2.62 -32.86
N ALA A 204 8.97 2.73 -32.55
CA ALA A 204 8.36 3.90 -31.92
C ALA A 204 8.38 3.87 -30.37
N LEU A 205 8.91 2.81 -29.76
CA LEU A 205 9.02 2.59 -28.31
C LEU A 205 10.41 2.92 -27.77
#